data_AF-A0A093QPP5-F1
#
_entry.id   AF-A0A093QPP5-F1
#
_cell.length_a   1.000
_cell.length_b   1.000
_cell.length_c   1.000
_cell.angle_alpha   90.00
_cell.angle_beta   90.00
_cell.angle_gamma   90.00
#
_symmetry.space_group_name_H-M   'P 1'
#
loop_
_entity.id
_entity.type
_entity.pdbx_description
1 polymer ?
#
loop_
_entity_poly.entity_id
_entity_poly.type
_entity_poly.pdbx_seq_one_letter_code
_entity_poly.pdbx_strand_id
1 'polypeptide(L)'
;MNASMLSYIILSGLLLSVQAQCCCFSEIIRFTNHLLGKSSVSCPCRETPVSSCSCLPIAEPGYELACFVEGTKHMMQNNVSSNELQVITLLNRSFQTQLERKMCESLARGDQCQYKTKGNVKEFLNEILRTYQAINK
;
A
#
# COMPACT_ATOMS: atom_id res chain seq x y z
N MET A 1 -34.77 5.38 -36.41
CA MET A 1 -34.12 4.97 -35.15
C MET A 1 -35.04 5.45 -34.02
N ASN A 2 -35.73 4.54 -33.32
CA ASN A 2 -36.74 4.91 -32.32
C ASN A 2 -36.08 5.41 -31.03
N ALA A 3 -36.62 6.46 -30.42
CA ALA A 3 -36.14 7.05 -29.17
C ALA A 3 -35.92 6.00 -28.06
N SER A 4 -36.76 4.95 -28.04
CA SER A 4 -36.70 3.85 -27.07
C SER A 4 -35.42 2.98 -27.18
N MET A 5 -34.85 2.82 -28.38
CA MET A 5 -33.61 2.07 -28.58
C MET A 5 -32.39 2.87 -28.07
N LEU A 6 -32.41 4.20 -28.24
CA LEU A 6 -31.36 5.08 -27.76
C LEU A 6 -31.30 5.10 -26.24
N SER A 7 -32.47 5.14 -25.57
CA SER A 7 -32.57 5.05 -24.11
C SER A 7 -32.01 3.72 -23.59
N TYR A 8 -32.26 2.61 -24.27
CA TYR A 8 -31.74 1.30 -23.85
C TYR A 8 -30.22 1.21 -23.98
N ILE A 9 -29.65 1.78 -25.05
CA ILE A 9 -28.20 1.83 -25.28
C ILE A 9 -27.51 2.73 -24.24
N ILE A 10 -28.10 3.87 -23.89
CA ILE A 10 -27.56 4.78 -22.86
C ILE A 10 -27.63 4.12 -21.47
N LEU A 11 -28.76 3.47 -21.13
CA LEU A 11 -28.93 2.81 -19.84
C LEU A 11 -27.99 1.61 -19.69
N SER A 12 -27.78 0.84 -20.75
CA SER A 12 -26.86 -0.31 -20.75
C SER A 12 -25.38 0.11 -20.71
N GLY A 13 -25.02 1.24 -21.33
CA GLY A 13 -23.67 1.82 -21.22
C GLY A 13 -23.35 2.33 -19.80
N LEU A 14 -24.32 2.90 -19.09
CA LEU A 14 -24.17 3.37 -17.69
C LEU A 14 -23.97 2.23 -16.69
N LEU A 15 -24.49 1.03 -16.97
CA LEU A 15 -24.33 -0.15 -16.11
C LEU A 15 -22.99 -0.86 -16.28
N LEU A 16 -22.23 -0.54 -17.34
CA LEU A 16 -20.96 -1.20 -17.67
C LEU A 16 -19.71 -0.42 -17.27
N SER A 17 -19.83 0.72 -16.58
CA SER A 17 -18.70 1.37 -15.93
C SER A 17 -18.29 0.64 -14.65
N VAL A 18 -17.97 -0.65 -14.76
CA VAL A 18 -17.08 -1.32 -13.81
C VAL A 18 -15.71 -0.69 -14.05
N GLN A 19 -15.40 0.35 -13.28
CA GLN A 19 -14.03 0.85 -13.23
C GLN A 19 -13.17 -0.28 -12.67
N ALA A 20 -12.39 -0.92 -13.55
CA ALA A 20 -11.33 -1.82 -13.11
C ALA A 20 -10.37 -0.98 -12.25
N GLN A 21 -10.49 -1.12 -10.93
CA GLN A 21 -9.70 -0.35 -9.98
C GLN A 21 -8.27 -0.89 -10.01
N CYS A 22 -7.39 -0.19 -10.74
CA CYS A 22 -6.01 -0.63 -10.95
C CYS A 22 -5.16 -0.33 -9.70
N CYS A 23 -5.00 -1.30 -8.81
CA CYS A 23 -4.20 -1.18 -7.59
C CYS A 23 -2.69 -1.42 -7.78
N CYS A 24 -2.19 -1.42 -9.03
CA CYS A 24 -0.76 -1.65 -9.36
C CYS A 24 -0.11 -2.85 -8.64
N PHE A 25 -0.86 -3.95 -8.43
CA PHE A 25 -0.47 -5.06 -7.56
C PHE A 25 0.91 -5.64 -7.93
N SER A 26 1.17 -5.83 -9.23
CA SER A 26 2.41 -6.46 -9.72
C SER A 26 3.66 -5.65 -9.39
N GLU A 27 3.60 -4.32 -9.51
CA GLU A 27 4.72 -3.44 -9.19
C GLU A 27 4.98 -3.40 -7.69
N ILE A 28 3.91 -3.31 -6.89
CA ILE A 28 4.02 -3.29 -5.42
C ILE A 28 4.63 -4.60 -4.91
N ILE A 29 4.15 -5.75 -5.41
CA ILE A 29 4.71 -7.06 -5.06
C ILE A 29 6.18 -7.14 -5.48
N ARG A 30 6.53 -6.70 -6.69
CA ARG A 30 7.91 -6.73 -7.20
C ARG A 30 8.85 -5.88 -6.34
N PHE A 31 8.48 -4.63 -6.04
CA PHE A 31 9.30 -3.72 -5.23
C PHE A 31 9.42 -4.18 -3.78
N THR A 32 8.34 -4.70 -3.21
CA THR A 32 8.34 -5.24 -1.84
C THR A 32 9.27 -6.45 -1.74
N ASN A 33 9.22 -7.38 -2.69
CA ASN A 33 10.16 -8.52 -2.74
C ASN A 33 11.62 -8.06 -2.91
N HIS A 34 11.87 -7.05 -3.74
CA HIS A 34 13.21 -6.47 -3.88
C HIS A 34 13.75 -5.96 -2.54
N LEU A 35 12.95 -5.20 -1.79
CA LEU A 35 13.34 -4.68 -0.48
C LEU A 35 13.50 -5.78 0.58
N LEU A 36 12.64 -6.81 0.57
CA LEU A 36 12.77 -7.97 1.46
C LEU A 36 14.08 -8.74 1.24
N GLY A 37 14.54 -8.85 0.00
CA GLY A 37 15.83 -9.46 -0.32
C GLY A 37 17.05 -8.66 0.16
N LYS A 38 16.86 -7.39 0.52
CA LYS A 38 17.90 -6.48 1.01
C LYS A 38 17.83 -6.20 2.51
N SER A 39 16.67 -6.38 3.13
CA SER A 39 16.48 -6.14 4.56
C SER A 39 17.25 -7.17 5.40
N SER A 40 18.43 -6.78 5.90
CA SER A 40 19.29 -7.63 6.73
C SER A 40 19.15 -7.37 8.24
N VAL A 41 18.60 -6.21 8.62
CA VAL A 41 18.53 -5.77 10.03
C VAL A 41 17.15 -6.06 10.62
N SER A 42 17.09 -6.96 11.59
CA SER A 42 15.92 -7.23 12.41
C SER A 42 16.11 -6.56 13.77
N CYS A 43 15.47 -5.41 13.98
CA CYS A 43 15.48 -4.75 15.29
C CYS A 43 14.29 -5.19 16.16
N PRO A 44 14.44 -5.22 17.48
CA PRO A 44 13.33 -5.43 18.40
C PRO A 44 12.48 -4.15 18.48
N CYS A 45 11.30 -4.17 17.85
CA CYS A 45 10.35 -3.05 17.87
C CYS A 45 9.25 -3.17 18.93
N ARG A 46 9.30 -4.25 19.73
CA ARG A 46 8.31 -4.58 20.75
C ARG A 46 8.77 -4.24 22.18
N GLU A 47 10.01 -3.78 22.35
CA GLU A 47 10.59 -3.38 23.65
C GLU A 47 11.09 -1.92 23.56
N THR A 48 10.91 -1.18 24.66
CA THR A 48 10.99 0.29 24.88
C THR A 48 12.33 1.01 24.53
N PRO A 49 12.41 2.37 24.60
CA PRO A 49 12.92 3.23 23.54
C PRO A 49 14.45 3.44 23.57
N VAL A 50 14.94 4.07 22.50
CA VAL A 50 16.34 4.43 22.21
C VAL A 50 17.13 3.32 21.49
N SER A 51 16.60 2.84 20.37
CA SER A 51 17.47 2.32 19.32
C SER A 51 17.25 3.13 18.04
N SER A 52 18.31 3.31 17.26
CA SER A 52 18.32 3.98 15.94
C SER A 52 17.53 3.21 14.86
N CYS A 53 16.64 2.30 15.27
CA CYS A 53 15.93 1.41 14.39
C CYS A 53 14.57 1.99 13.99
N SER A 54 14.28 1.95 12.70
CA SER A 54 12.97 2.30 12.15
C SER A 54 11.93 1.25 12.51
N CYS A 55 11.15 1.53 13.56
CA CYS A 55 9.96 0.75 13.90
C CYS A 55 8.75 1.31 13.15
N LEU A 56 8.15 0.46 12.33
CA LEU A 56 7.11 0.81 11.36
C LEU A 56 5.74 0.33 11.83
N PRO A 57 4.65 1.04 11.48
CA PRO A 57 3.30 0.66 11.90
C PRO A 57 2.87 -0.67 11.27
N ILE A 58 2.25 -1.57 12.06
CA ILE A 58 1.54 -2.74 11.53
C ILE A 58 0.05 -2.42 11.52
N ALA A 59 -0.50 -2.31 10.32
CA ALA A 59 -1.85 -1.77 10.10
C ALA A 59 -2.94 -2.60 10.77
N GLU A 60 -3.96 -1.91 11.30
CA GLU A 60 -5.25 -2.52 11.56
C GLU A 60 -6.01 -2.72 10.23
N PRO A 61 -6.88 -3.75 10.14
CA PRO A 61 -7.62 -4.04 8.91
C PRO A 61 -8.45 -2.85 8.40
N GLY A 62 -8.28 -2.51 7.12
CA GLY A 62 -8.91 -1.36 6.46
C GLY A 62 -8.12 -0.06 6.55
N TYR A 63 -7.00 0.00 7.28
CA TYR A 63 -6.13 1.19 7.38
C TYR A 63 -4.76 0.96 6.75
N GLU A 64 -4.62 -0.10 5.96
CA GLU A 64 -3.37 -0.56 5.36
C GLU A 64 -2.74 0.54 4.51
N LEU A 65 -3.48 1.18 3.60
CA LEU A 65 -2.91 2.19 2.70
C LEU A 65 -2.33 3.39 3.45
N ALA A 66 -3.04 3.92 4.43
CA ALA A 66 -2.55 5.04 5.23
C ALA A 66 -1.29 4.65 6.04
N CYS A 67 -1.25 3.42 6.58
CA CYS A 67 -0.06 2.91 7.27
C CYS A 67 1.11 2.61 6.33
N PHE A 68 0.85 2.17 5.11
CA PHE A 68 1.88 1.95 4.11
C PHE A 68 2.51 3.26 3.66
N VAL A 69 1.71 4.33 3.49
CA VAL A 69 2.20 5.69 3.25
C VAL A 69 3.09 6.16 4.40
N GLU A 70 2.61 6.08 5.64
CA GLU A 70 3.38 6.54 6.81
C GLU A 70 4.69 5.76 6.98
N GLY A 71 4.62 4.43 6.91
CA GLY A 71 5.77 3.56 7.10
C GLY A 71 6.82 3.74 6.01
N THR A 72 6.43 3.80 4.74
CA THR A 72 7.39 4.04 3.65
C THR A 72 7.99 5.44 3.67
N LYS A 73 7.24 6.46 4.08
CA LYS A 73 7.79 7.81 4.33
C LYS A 73 8.87 7.78 5.40
N HIS A 74 8.64 7.05 6.49
CA HIS A 74 9.64 6.87 7.54
C HIS A 74 10.87 6.11 7.03
N MET A 75 10.70 5.08 6.20
CA MET A 75 11.83 4.37 5.57
C MET A 75 12.68 5.29 4.69
N MET A 76 12.07 6.19 3.91
CA MET A 76 12.81 7.15 3.08
C MET A 76 13.71 8.06 3.90
N GLN A 77 13.29 8.43 5.11
CA GLN A 77 14.04 9.33 5.99
C GLN A 77 15.26 8.64 6.64
N ASN A 78 15.26 7.31 6.72
CA ASN A 78 16.26 6.53 7.46
C ASN A 78 17.11 5.60 6.59
N ASN A 79 16.80 5.44 5.29
CA ASN A 79 17.57 4.56 4.42
C ASN A 79 18.83 5.25 3.86
N VAL A 80 19.95 4.53 3.87
CA VAL A 80 21.29 5.04 3.56
C VAL A 80 21.69 4.76 2.10
N SER A 81 21.03 3.81 1.41
CA SER A 81 21.37 3.43 0.03
C SER A 81 20.47 4.12 -1.01
N SER A 82 21.08 4.75 -2.02
CA SER A 82 20.38 5.49 -3.09
C SER A 82 19.42 4.61 -3.91
N ASN A 83 19.79 3.36 -4.15
CA ASN A 83 18.98 2.43 -4.96
C ASN A 83 17.72 2.01 -4.21
N GLU A 84 17.82 1.76 -2.90
CA GLU A 84 16.67 1.41 -2.07
C GLU A 84 15.75 2.61 -1.87
N LEU A 85 16.31 3.81 -1.69
CA LEU A 85 15.55 5.05 -1.60
C LEU A 85 14.64 5.26 -2.83
N GLN A 86 15.15 4.98 -4.04
CA GLN A 86 14.34 5.08 -5.26
C GLN A 86 13.16 4.10 -5.24
N VAL A 87 13.41 2.84 -4.86
CA VAL A 87 12.36 1.79 -4.79
C VAL A 87 11.31 2.13 -3.73
N ILE A 88 11.73 2.60 -2.55
CA ILE A 88 10.83 3.02 -1.48
C ILE A 88 9.99 4.23 -1.92
N THR A 89 10.59 5.18 -2.65
CA THR A 89 9.87 6.35 -3.19
C THR A 89 8.77 5.93 -4.16
N LEU A 90 9.05 4.95 -5.04
CA LEU A 90 8.06 4.40 -5.96
C LEU A 90 6.91 3.72 -5.22
N LEU A 91 7.22 2.91 -4.19
CA LEU A 91 6.19 2.30 -3.33
C LEU A 91 5.33 3.34 -2.63
N ASN A 92 5.95 4.32 -1.97
CA ASN A 92 5.25 5.39 -1.27
C ASN A 92 4.31 6.15 -2.20
N ARG A 93 4.78 6.50 -3.40
CA ARG A 93 3.96 7.17 -4.42
C ARG A 93 2.77 6.32 -4.87
N SER A 94 2.95 5.01 -5.04
CA SER A 94 1.86 4.10 -5.38
C SER A 94 0.80 4.05 -4.28
N PHE A 95 1.20 3.94 -3.01
CA PHE A 95 0.26 3.97 -1.88
C PHE A 95 -0.46 5.31 -1.76
N GLN A 96 0.27 6.42 -1.91
CA GLN A 96 -0.30 7.77 -1.88
C GLN A 96 -1.34 7.95 -2.98
N THR A 97 -1.04 7.51 -4.21
CA THR A 97 -1.97 7.58 -5.34
C THR A 97 -3.22 6.74 -5.07
N GLN A 98 -3.06 5.56 -4.47
CA GLN A 98 -4.20 4.70 -4.13
C GLN A 98 -5.07 5.33 -3.04
N LEU A 99 -4.46 5.88 -2.00
CA LEU A 99 -5.17 6.55 -0.91
C LEU A 99 -5.93 7.79 -1.41
N GLU A 100 -5.27 8.70 -2.14
CA GLU A 100 -5.87 9.95 -2.65
C GLU A 100 -7.02 9.70 -3.63
N ARG A 101 -6.91 8.66 -4.45
CA ARG A 101 -7.94 8.30 -5.42
C ARG A 101 -8.98 7.34 -4.87
N LYS A 102 -8.91 7.00 -3.57
CA LYS A 102 -9.77 6.00 -2.92
C LYS A 102 -9.81 4.68 -3.71
N MET A 103 -8.66 4.28 -4.23
CA MET A 103 -8.50 2.99 -4.90
C MET A 103 -8.29 1.89 -3.87
N CYS A 104 -8.69 0.66 -4.22
CA CYS A 104 -8.51 -0.51 -3.37
C CYS A 104 -9.25 -0.29 -2.04
N GLU A 105 -10.56 -0.03 -2.12
CA GLU A 105 -11.38 0.44 -0.98
C GLU A 105 -11.29 -0.46 0.25
N SER A 106 -11.04 -1.76 0.06
CA SER A 106 -10.80 -2.71 1.16
C SER A 106 -9.60 -2.34 2.05
N LEU A 107 -8.65 -1.55 1.52
CA LEU A 107 -7.42 -1.09 2.18
C LEU A 107 -7.44 0.38 2.63
N ALA A 108 -8.48 1.14 2.26
CA ALA A 108 -8.57 2.60 2.44
C ALA A 108 -9.87 3.02 3.14
N ARG A 109 -10.19 2.40 4.27
CA ARG A 109 -11.33 2.80 5.12
C ARG A 109 -11.11 4.17 5.79
N GLY A 110 -9.86 4.59 5.98
CA GLY A 110 -9.54 5.90 6.53
C GLY A 110 -8.22 6.47 5.99
N ASP A 111 -8.09 7.79 6.11
CA ASP A 111 -6.95 8.56 5.58
C ASP A 111 -5.76 8.64 6.56
N GLN A 112 -5.96 8.15 7.79
CA GLN A 112 -4.95 8.14 8.84
C GLN A 112 -4.58 6.71 9.20
N CYS A 113 -3.29 6.45 9.41
CA CYS A 113 -2.82 5.16 9.83
C CYS A 113 -3.35 4.81 11.23
N GLN A 114 -3.89 3.61 11.38
CA GLN A 114 -4.27 3.04 12.67
C GLN A 114 -3.51 1.75 12.88
N TYR A 115 -2.84 1.63 14.04
CA TYR A 115 -2.06 0.47 14.44
C TYR A 115 -2.02 0.35 15.95
N LYS A 116 -2.01 -0.89 16.46
CA LYS A 116 -1.76 -1.18 17.88
C LYS A 116 -0.31 -1.54 18.16
N THR A 117 0.41 -2.03 17.14
CA THR A 117 1.76 -2.55 17.27
C THR A 117 2.66 -1.98 16.19
N LYS A 118 3.95 -1.90 16.48
CA LYS A 118 5.01 -1.62 15.50
C LYS A 118 5.82 -2.89 15.25
N GLY A 119 6.28 -3.03 14.02
CA GLY A 119 7.18 -4.09 13.60
C GLY A 119 8.47 -3.54 13.02
N ASN A 120 9.45 -4.41 12.84
CA ASN A 120 10.64 -4.05 12.09
C ASN A 120 10.33 -3.94 10.58
N VAL A 121 11.32 -3.49 9.81
CA VAL A 121 11.20 -3.32 8.35
C VAL A 121 10.73 -4.60 7.65
N LYS A 122 11.24 -5.77 8.06
CA LYS A 122 10.86 -7.05 7.46
C LYS A 122 9.40 -7.42 7.77
N GLU A 123 8.93 -7.21 9.00
CA GLU A 123 7.53 -7.44 9.37
C GLU A 123 6.61 -6.52 8.55
N PHE A 124 6.94 -5.23 8.46
CA PHE A 124 6.18 -4.26 7.67
C PHE A 124 6.11 -4.60 6.18
N LEU A 125 7.24 -4.94 5.55
CA LEU A 125 7.28 -5.33 4.14
C LEU A 125 6.51 -6.64 3.89
N ASN A 126 6.55 -7.59 4.83
CA ASN A 126 5.73 -8.81 4.72
C ASN A 126 4.24 -8.50 4.82
N GLU A 127 3.84 -7.52 5.63
CA GLU A 127 2.45 -7.08 5.73
C GLU A 127 1.96 -6.51 4.39
N ILE A 128 2.76 -5.64 3.74
CA ILE A 128 2.48 -5.14 2.39
C ILE A 128 2.32 -6.31 1.41
N LEU A 129 3.30 -7.23 1.40
CA LEU A 129 3.30 -8.35 0.46
C LEU A 129 2.06 -9.23 0.63
N ARG A 130 1.72 -9.61 1.87
CA ARG A 130 0.53 -10.42 2.18
C ARG A 130 -0.75 -9.72 1.78
N THR A 131 -0.86 -8.42 2.07
CA THR A 131 -2.02 -7.60 1.73
C THR A 131 -2.26 -7.63 0.23
N TYR A 132 -1.27 -7.25 -0.59
CA TYR A 132 -1.44 -7.18 -2.04
C TYR A 132 -1.56 -8.55 -2.71
N GLN A 133 -0.98 -9.61 -2.14
CA GLN A 133 -1.21 -10.98 -2.61
C GLN A 133 -2.63 -11.47 -2.34
N ALA A 134 -3.25 -11.05 -1.22
CA ALA A 134 -4.61 -11.45 -0.89
C ALA A 134 -5.65 -10.81 -1.83
N ILE A 135 -5.44 -9.56 -2.23
CA ILE A 135 -6.34 -8.81 -3.12
C ILE A 135 -6.04 -8.96 -4.61
N ASN A 136 -4.94 -9.64 -4.98
CA ASN A 136 -4.61 -10.01 -6.36
C ASN A 136 -5.19 -11.39 -6.76
N LYS A 137 -6.08 -11.96 -5.95
CA LYS A 137 -6.79 -13.23 -6.23
C LYS A 137 -8.23 -12.95 -6.65
#